data_AF-A0A7J8QHW0-F1
#
_entry.id   AF-A0A7J8QHW0-F1
#
_cell.length_a   1.000
_cell.length_b   1.000
_cell.length_c   1.000
_cell.angle_alpha   90.00
_cell.angle_beta   90.00
_cell.angle_gamma   90.00
#
_symmetry.space_group_name_H-M   'P 1'
#
loop_
_entity.id
_entity.type
_entity.pdbx_description
1 polymer ?
#
loop_
_entity_poly.entity_id
_entity_poly.type
_entity_poly.pdbx_seq_one_letter_code
_entity_poly.pdbx_strand_id
1 'polypeptide(L)'
;MWFLLLIGIGFYNLHAYGFRVLRAVNPYYIVHYFRRRGKEGWISLGGVVLSTTGTEDMFADLGHFSVRAIQLSFSFVVMPSILVAYCGQAAYLTEHPADVVDTFYRSIPGPVYWPTFVIAVLASVIASQAMISGVFSIITQSLSLAYVFQK
;
A
#
# COMPACT_ATOMS: atom_id res chain seq x y z
N MET A 1 -10.96 10.80 0.50
CA MET A 1 -11.71 10.42 -0.72
C MET A 1 -11.10 9.19 -1.41
N TRP A 2 -9.83 9.24 -1.81
CA TRP A 2 -9.13 8.10 -2.44
C TRP A 2 -9.25 6.77 -1.70
N PHE A 3 -8.89 6.72 -0.41
CA PHE A 3 -8.97 5.49 0.38
C PHE A 3 -10.40 4.92 0.50
N LEU A 4 -11.44 5.77 0.46
CA LEU A 4 -12.83 5.30 0.47
C LEU A 4 -13.21 4.63 -0.86
N LEU A 5 -12.70 5.14 -1.99
CA LEU A 5 -12.90 4.49 -3.29
C LEU A 5 -12.17 3.15 -3.36
N LEU A 6 -10.94 3.08 -2.82
CA LEU A 6 -10.21 1.81 -2.70
C LEU A 6 -10.98 0.77 -1.91
N ILE A 7 -11.56 1.17 -0.77
CA ILE A 7 -12.42 0.31 0.04
C ILE A 7 -13.64 -0.14 -0.77
N GLY A 8 -14.35 0.79 -1.42
CA GLY A 8 -15.55 0.48 -2.20
C GLY A 8 -15.30 -0.49 -3.35
N ILE A 9 -14.24 -0.25 -4.13
CA ILE A 9 -13.86 -1.11 -5.26
C ILE A 9 -13.36 -2.48 -4.76
N GLY A 10 -12.55 -2.49 -3.69
CA GLY A 10 -12.07 -3.73 -3.09
C GLY A 10 -13.21 -4.61 -2.57
N PHE A 11 -14.20 -4.02 -1.88
CA PHE A 11 -15.41 -4.73 -1.44
C PHE A 11 -16.27 -5.22 -2.61
N TYR A 12 -16.44 -4.40 -3.64
CA TYR A 12 -17.16 -4.79 -4.86
C TYR A 12 -16.53 -6.04 -5.49
N ASN A 13 -15.21 -6.04 -5.68
CA ASN A 13 -14.49 -7.18 -6.25
C ASN A 13 -14.52 -8.41 -5.34
N LEU A 14 -14.43 -8.22 -4.03
CA LEU A 14 -14.52 -9.32 -3.09
C LEU A 14 -15.91 -9.98 -3.09
N HIS A 15 -16.97 -9.20 -3.31
CA HIS A 15 -18.34 -9.72 -3.44
C HIS A 15 -18.58 -10.39 -4.80
N ALA A 16 -18.07 -9.80 -5.89
CA ALA A 16 -18.25 -10.30 -7.25
C ALA A 16 -17.49 -11.61 -7.52
N TYR A 17 -16.21 -11.69 -7.10
CA TYR A 17 -15.31 -12.83 -7.38
C TYR A 17 -15.18 -13.80 -6.18
N GLY A 18 -15.77 -13.43 -5.03
CA GLY A 18 -15.95 -14.29 -3.87
C GLY A 18 -14.86 -14.20 -2.80
N PHE A 19 -15.27 -14.43 -1.55
CA PHE A 19 -14.44 -14.35 -0.35
C PHE A 19 -13.39 -15.48 -0.20
N ARG A 20 -13.20 -16.34 -1.21
CA ARG A 20 -12.24 -17.46 -1.14
C ARG A 20 -10.80 -16.98 -0.94
N VAL A 21 -10.46 -15.77 -1.36
CA VAL A 21 -9.14 -15.17 -1.15
C VAL A 21 -8.80 -14.95 0.32
N LEU A 22 -9.79 -14.78 1.21
CA LEU A 22 -9.51 -14.67 2.65
C LEU A 22 -8.94 -15.96 3.24
N ARG A 23 -9.11 -17.12 2.59
CA ARG A 23 -8.42 -18.35 3.00
C ARG A 23 -6.91 -18.28 2.81
N ALA A 24 -6.40 -17.39 1.95
CA ALA A 24 -4.97 -17.20 1.75
C ALA A 24 -4.25 -16.63 3.00
N VAL A 25 -5.00 -16.09 3.98
CA VAL A 25 -4.46 -15.68 5.28
C VAL A 25 -4.01 -16.88 6.11
N ASN A 26 -4.47 -18.10 5.80
CA ASN A 26 -4.03 -19.29 6.51
C ASN A 26 -2.56 -19.62 6.20
N PRO A 27 -1.67 -19.67 7.22
CA PRO A 27 -0.23 -19.94 7.05
C PRO A 27 0.06 -21.31 6.42
N TYR A 28 -0.90 -22.22 6.40
CA TYR A 28 -0.79 -23.47 5.64
C TYR A 28 -0.48 -23.22 4.14
N TYR A 29 -1.09 -22.20 3.53
CA TYR A 29 -0.87 -21.89 2.12
C TYR A 29 0.50 -21.25 1.86
N ILE A 30 1.04 -20.47 2.81
CA ILE A 30 2.35 -19.86 2.66
C ILE A 30 3.46 -20.92 2.69
N VAL A 31 3.38 -21.89 3.61
CA VAL A 31 4.32 -23.02 3.68
C VAL A 31 4.24 -23.87 2.42
N HIS A 32 3.03 -24.12 1.92
CA HIS A 32 2.83 -24.87 0.69
C HIS A 32 3.33 -24.13 -0.56
N TYR A 33 3.26 -22.78 -0.56
CA TYR A 33 3.80 -21.91 -1.60
C TYR A 33 5.32 -21.97 -1.64
N PHE A 34 6.00 -21.80 -0.51
CA PHE A 34 7.47 -21.91 -0.41
C PHE A 34 7.97 -23.29 -0.83
N ARG A 35 7.24 -24.35 -0.45
CA ARG A 35 7.58 -25.72 -0.80
C ARG A 35 7.42 -26.03 -2.30
N ARG A 36 6.47 -25.40 -3.00
CA ARG A 36 6.27 -25.58 -4.46
C ARG A 36 7.14 -24.68 -5.32
N ARG A 37 7.34 -23.41 -4.93
CA ARG A 37 8.08 -22.41 -5.73
C ARG A 37 9.56 -22.27 -5.39
N GLY A 38 10.02 -22.82 -4.26
CA GLY A 38 11.43 -22.84 -3.88
C GLY A 38 12.11 -21.48 -4.02
N LYS A 39 13.05 -21.36 -4.97
CA LYS A 39 13.86 -20.16 -5.22
C LYS A 39 13.03 -18.89 -5.52
N GLU A 40 11.95 -19.00 -6.28
CA GLU A 40 11.06 -17.85 -6.55
C GLU A 40 10.32 -17.39 -5.29
N GLY A 41 9.95 -18.33 -4.41
CA GLY A 41 9.34 -18.01 -3.13
C GLY A 41 10.28 -17.18 -2.25
N TRP A 42 11.56 -17.55 -2.20
CA TRP A 42 12.59 -16.81 -1.46
C TRP A 42 12.84 -15.40 -2.01
N ILE A 43 12.85 -15.22 -3.33
CA ILE A 43 12.97 -13.90 -3.96
C ILE A 43 11.77 -13.02 -3.60
N SER A 44 10.55 -13.57 -3.67
CA SER A 44 9.34 -12.85 -3.28
C SER A 44 9.36 -12.43 -1.80
N LEU A 45 9.86 -13.30 -0.91
CA LEU A 45 10.00 -12.97 0.51
C LEU A 45 11.02 -11.85 0.74
N GLY A 46 12.13 -11.87 0.01
CA GLY A 46 13.13 -10.80 0.04
C GLY A 46 12.53 -9.44 -0.29
N GLY A 47 11.64 -9.37 -1.29
CA GLY A 47 10.90 -8.14 -1.63
C GLY A 47 9.99 -7.65 -0.50
N VAL A 48 9.27 -8.57 0.16
CA VAL A 48 8.41 -8.22 1.32
C VAL A 48 9.24 -7.68 2.48
N VAL A 49 10.34 -8.36 2.83
CA VAL A 49 11.25 -7.91 3.90
C VAL A 49 11.85 -6.55 3.55
N LEU A 50 12.35 -6.36 2.33
CA LEU A 50 12.92 -5.10 1.86
C LEU A 50 11.91 -3.95 1.95
N SER A 51 10.66 -4.18 1.53
CA SER A 51 9.59 -3.17 1.64
C SER A 51 9.25 -2.82 3.09
N THR A 52 9.34 -3.80 4.00
CA THR A 52 9.10 -3.60 5.43
C THR A 52 10.20 -2.75 6.04
N THR A 53 11.46 -3.05 5.76
CA THR A 53 12.61 -2.26 6.23
C THR A 53 12.57 -0.82 5.71
N GLY A 54 12.23 -0.61 4.43
CA GLY A 54 12.08 0.75 3.89
C GLY A 54 10.92 1.53 4.53
N THR A 55 9.85 0.84 4.92
CA THR A 55 8.73 1.46 5.65
C THR A 55 9.14 1.85 7.07
N GLU A 56 9.93 1.01 7.76
CA GLU A 56 10.46 1.30 9.10
C GLU A 56 11.39 2.52 9.10
N ASP A 57 12.28 2.63 8.10
CA ASP A 57 13.17 3.78 7.90
C ASP A 57 12.37 5.08 7.71
N MET A 58 11.35 5.05 6.85
CA MET A 58 10.45 6.18 6.65
C MET A 58 9.71 6.59 7.94
N PHE A 59 9.36 5.64 8.81
CA PHE A 59 8.73 5.94 10.10
C PHE A 59 9.71 6.46 11.15
N ALA A 60 10.97 6.03 11.12
CA ALA A 60 12.03 6.56 11.98
C ALA A 60 12.24 8.06 11.72
N ASP A 61 12.22 8.47 10.45
CA ASP A 61 12.34 9.88 10.04
C ASP A 61 11.12 10.74 10.42
N LEU A 62 9.95 10.12 10.66
CA LEU A 62 8.73 10.80 11.09
C LEU A 62 8.65 11.04 12.61
N GLY A 63 9.63 10.57 13.40
CA GLY A 63 9.65 10.64 14.87
C GLY A 63 9.59 12.05 15.47
N HIS A 64 9.81 13.09 14.67
CA HIS A 64 9.65 14.50 15.07
C HIS A 64 8.18 14.95 15.19
N PHE A 65 7.23 14.20 14.62
CA PHE A 65 5.79 14.46 14.73
C PHE A 65 5.13 13.56 15.79
N SER A 66 3.92 13.91 16.23
CA SER A 66 3.20 13.11 17.24
C SER A 66 2.92 11.70 16.72
N VAL A 67 3.77 10.75 17.12
CA VAL A 67 3.76 9.32 16.70
C VAL A 67 2.37 8.71 16.78
N ARG A 68 1.60 9.05 17.82
CA ARG A 68 0.23 8.54 18.03
C ARG A 68 -0.75 8.95 16.92
N ALA A 69 -0.66 10.16 16.39
CA ALA A 69 -1.58 10.63 15.35
C ALA A 69 -1.32 9.93 14.01
N ILE A 70 -0.04 9.70 13.70
CA ILE A 70 0.38 8.97 12.49
C ILE A 70 -0.04 7.51 12.60
N GLN A 71 0.23 6.87 13.73
CA GLN A 71 -0.18 5.48 13.98
C GLN A 71 -1.69 5.30 13.88
N LEU A 72 -2.48 6.16 14.52
CA LEU A 72 -3.95 6.08 14.44
C LEU A 72 -4.46 6.26 13.00
N SER A 73 -3.97 7.28 12.28
CA SER A 73 -4.40 7.52 10.90
C SER A 73 -4.05 6.35 9.98
N PHE A 74 -2.85 5.78 10.15
CA PHE A 74 -2.38 4.66 9.34
C PHE A 74 -3.14 3.38 9.66
N SER A 75 -3.31 3.05 10.95
CA SER A 75 -4.00 1.83 11.40
C SER A 75 -5.50 1.83 11.09
N PHE A 76 -6.18 2.98 11.18
CA PHE A 76 -7.64 3.04 11.00
C PHE A 76 -8.09 3.36 9.57
N VAL A 77 -7.25 4.00 8.76
CA VAL A 77 -7.64 4.42 7.40
C VAL A 77 -6.81 3.69 6.35
N VAL A 78 -5.49 3.84 6.42
CA VAL A 78 -4.58 3.39 5.36
C VAL A 78 -4.52 1.86 5.31
N MET A 79 -4.19 1.21 6.42
CA MET A 79 -4.11 -0.25 6.52
C MET A 79 -5.37 -0.97 6.05
N PRO A 80 -6.58 -0.70 6.59
CA PRO A 80 -7.78 -1.41 6.17
C PRO A 80 -8.14 -1.14 4.70
N SER A 81 -7.93 0.08 4.21
CA SER A 81 -8.22 0.40 2.81
C SER A 81 -7.34 -0.34 1.82
N ILE A 82 -6.04 -0.39 2.09
CA ILE A 82 -5.06 -1.09 1.26
C ILE A 82 -5.29 -2.60 1.33
N LEU A 83 -5.55 -3.14 2.51
CA LEU A 83 -5.81 -4.57 2.70
C LEU A 83 -7.03 -5.01 1.88
N VAL A 84 -8.15 -4.30 1.99
CA VAL A 84 -9.39 -4.62 1.25
C VAL A 84 -9.18 -4.49 -0.26
N ALA A 85 -8.46 -3.46 -0.72
CA ALA A 85 -8.15 -3.28 -2.14
C ALA A 85 -7.32 -4.45 -2.70
N TYR A 86 -6.24 -4.86 -2.01
CA TYR A 86 -5.42 -5.99 -2.44
C TYR A 86 -6.17 -7.32 -2.38
N CYS A 87 -7.00 -7.55 -1.35
CA CYS A 87 -7.85 -8.74 -1.29
C CYS A 87 -8.83 -8.78 -2.47
N GLY A 88 -9.45 -7.65 -2.84
CA GLY A 88 -10.33 -7.56 -4.01
C GLY A 88 -9.59 -7.83 -5.33
N GLN A 89 -8.38 -7.29 -5.50
CA GLN A 89 -7.54 -7.55 -6.69
C GLN A 89 -7.09 -9.01 -6.79
N ALA A 90 -6.70 -9.61 -5.66
CA ALA A 90 -6.36 -11.03 -5.62
C ALA A 90 -7.57 -11.91 -5.96
N ALA A 91 -8.79 -11.49 -5.59
CA ALA A 91 -10.02 -12.21 -5.96
C ALA A 91 -10.26 -12.14 -7.47
N TYR A 92 -10.13 -10.95 -8.07
CA TYR A 92 -10.18 -10.76 -9.52
C TYR A 92 -9.15 -11.62 -10.28
N LEU A 93 -7.89 -11.66 -9.80
CA LEU A 93 -6.81 -12.44 -10.40
C LEU A 93 -7.02 -13.95 -10.37
N THR A 94 -7.92 -14.45 -9.50
CA THR A 94 -8.24 -15.87 -9.45
C THR A 94 -9.02 -16.32 -10.70
N GLU A 95 -9.83 -15.42 -11.29
CA GLU A 95 -10.56 -15.68 -12.53
C GLU A 95 -9.83 -15.15 -13.78
N HIS A 96 -9.04 -14.07 -13.63
CA HIS A 96 -8.30 -13.43 -14.73
C HIS A 96 -6.78 -13.41 -14.48
N PRO A 97 -6.09 -14.56 -14.53
CA PRO A 97 -4.66 -14.65 -14.18
C PRO A 97 -3.73 -13.94 -15.17
N ALA A 98 -4.20 -13.58 -16.38
CA ALA A 98 -3.41 -12.88 -17.38
C ALA A 98 -3.26 -11.37 -17.10
N ASP A 99 -4.07 -10.81 -16.19
CA ASP A 99 -4.23 -9.37 -16.01
C ASP A 99 -3.32 -8.75 -14.93
N VAL A 100 -2.23 -9.43 -14.55
CA VAL A 100 -1.38 -9.06 -13.41
C VAL A 100 -0.89 -7.60 -13.47
N VAL A 101 -0.49 -7.11 -14.64
CA VAL A 101 0.13 -5.79 -14.81
C VAL A 101 -0.87 -4.65 -14.54
N ASP A 102 -2.09 -4.76 -15.05
CA ASP A 102 -3.11 -3.71 -14.98
C ASP A 102 -4.28 -4.07 -14.05
N THR A 103 -4.06 -5.01 -13.12
CA THR A 103 -5.09 -5.58 -12.24
C THR A 103 -5.91 -4.49 -11.56
N PHE A 104 -5.26 -3.42 -11.07
CA PHE A 104 -5.95 -2.31 -10.42
C PHE A 104 -7.05 -1.74 -11.29
N TYR A 105 -6.72 -1.35 -12.53
CA TYR A 105 -7.65 -0.68 -13.44
C TYR A 105 -8.65 -1.64 -14.09
N ARG A 106 -8.23 -2.86 -14.42
CA ARG A 106 -9.11 -3.89 -15.01
C ARG A 106 -10.14 -4.42 -14.02
N SER A 107 -9.80 -4.43 -12.73
CA SER A 107 -10.73 -4.82 -11.67
C SER A 107 -11.82 -3.77 -11.37
N ILE A 108 -11.81 -2.61 -12.02
CA ILE A 108 -12.81 -1.55 -11.78
C ILE A 108 -13.97 -1.70 -12.77
N PRO A 109 -15.24 -1.67 -12.32
CA PRO A 109 -16.38 -1.68 -13.22
C PRO A 109 -16.39 -0.44 -14.13
N GLY A 110 -16.67 -0.63 -15.42
CA GLY A 110 -16.56 0.40 -16.47
C GLY A 110 -17.15 1.79 -16.15
N PRO A 111 -18.34 1.91 -15.52
CA PRO A 111 -18.93 3.23 -15.20
C PRO A 111 -18.13 4.02 -14.14
N VAL A 112 -17.38 3.34 -13.26
CA VAL A 112 -16.66 3.94 -12.12
C VAL A 112 -15.17 4.12 -12.44
N TYR A 113 -14.71 3.62 -13.60
CA TYR A 113 -13.33 3.75 -14.07
C TYR A 113 -12.88 5.21 -14.15
N TRP A 114 -13.58 6.04 -14.92
CA TRP A 114 -13.20 7.44 -15.15
C TRP A 114 -13.16 8.28 -13.87
N PRO A 115 -14.19 8.22 -12.98
CA PRO A 115 -14.12 8.89 -11.69
C PRO A 115 -12.92 8.43 -10.83
N THR A 116 -12.65 7.12 -10.79
CA THR A 116 -11.55 6.57 -9.99
C THR A 116 -10.21 7.02 -10.52
N PHE A 117 -10.03 7.02 -11.84
CA PHE A 117 -8.82 7.47 -12.50
C PHE A 117 -8.51 8.94 -12.19
N VAL A 118 -9.49 9.84 -12.33
CA VAL A 118 -9.31 11.27 -12.03
C VAL A 118 -8.90 11.47 -10.56
N ILE A 119 -9.56 10.76 -9.64
CA ILE A 119 -9.26 10.88 -8.21
C ILE A 119 -7.89 10.29 -7.87
N ALA A 120 -7.46 9.22 -8.56
CA ALA A 120 -6.11 8.66 -8.42
C ALA A 120 -5.04 9.68 -8.81
N VAL A 121 -5.22 10.36 -9.95
CA VAL A 121 -4.30 11.39 -10.43
C VAL A 121 -4.23 12.56 -9.44
N LEU A 122 -5.38 13.05 -8.97
CA LEU A 122 -5.42 14.13 -7.97
C LEU A 122 -4.76 13.73 -6.65
N ALA A 123 -5.00 12.49 -6.19
CA ALA A 123 -4.36 11.96 -4.99
C ALA A 123 -2.83 11.87 -5.17
N SER A 124 -2.36 11.44 -6.35
CA SER A 124 -0.94 11.39 -6.68
C SER A 124 -0.29 12.77 -6.65
N VAL A 125 -0.95 13.81 -7.19
CA VAL A 125 -0.44 15.19 -7.15
C VAL A 125 -0.29 15.67 -5.70
N ILE A 126 -1.30 15.45 -4.85
CA ILE A 126 -1.26 15.84 -3.44
C ILE A 126 -0.15 15.07 -2.69
N ALA A 127 -0.02 13.78 -2.94
CA ALA A 127 1.02 12.94 -2.33
C ALA A 127 2.43 13.43 -2.69
N SER A 128 2.67 13.78 -3.96
CA SER A 128 3.95 14.35 -4.40
C SER A 128 4.25 15.68 -3.71
N GLN A 129 3.25 16.56 -3.56
CA GLN A 129 3.42 17.84 -2.85
C GLN A 129 3.76 17.65 -1.36
N ALA A 130 3.10 16.69 -0.70
CA ALA A 130 3.39 16.34 0.69
C ALA A 130 4.82 15.80 0.85
N MET A 131 5.29 14.96 -0.08
CA MET A 131 6.65 14.41 -0.06
C MET A 131 7.71 15.50 -0.23
N ILE A 132 7.54 16.41 -1.20
CA ILE A 132 8.46 17.54 -1.42
C ILE A 132 8.56 18.40 -0.16
N SER A 133 7.41 18.71 0.45
CA SER A 133 7.35 19.49 1.69
C SER A 133 8.04 18.78 2.86
N GLY A 134 7.86 17.45 2.97
CA GLY A 134 8.53 16.62 3.97
C GLY A 134 10.04 16.64 3.83
N VAL A 135 10.57 16.49 2.61
CA VAL A 135 12.01 16.54 2.34
C VAL A 135 12.61 17.90 2.73
N PHE A 136 11.98 19.02 2.36
CA PHE A 136 12.46 20.34 2.77
C PHE A 136 12.44 20.53 4.29
N SER A 137 11.46 19.97 5.00
CA SER A 137 11.42 20.00 6.46
C SER A 137 12.61 19.25 7.08
N ILE A 138 12.93 18.05 6.59
CA ILE A 138 14.07 17.25 7.07
C ILE A 138 15.40 17.98 6.80
N ILE A 139 15.59 18.51 5.60
CA ILE A 139 16.81 19.27 5.25
C ILE A 139 16.99 20.46 6.20
N THR A 140 15.92 21.20 6.48
CA THR A 140 15.97 22.37 7.38
C THR A 140 16.31 21.96 8.81
N GLN A 141 15.75 20.85 9.31
CA GLN A 141 16.09 20.28 10.62
C GLN A 141 17.57 19.88 10.69
N SER A 142 18.09 19.19 9.67
CA SER A 142 19.50 18.79 9.59
C SER A 142 20.47 19.97 9.55
N LEU A 143 20.14 21.03 8.81
CA LEU A 143 20.95 22.26 8.76
C LEU A 143 20.95 23.00 10.11
N SER A 144 19.80 23.06 10.78
CA SER A 144 19.69 23.69 12.11
C SER A 144 20.55 22.97 13.16
N LEU A 145 20.58 21.64 13.11
CA LEU A 145 21.39 20.81 14.00
C LEU A 145 22.88 21.03 13.73
N ALA A 146 23.29 21.05 12.45
CA ALA A 146 24.67 21.31 12.06
C ALA A 146 25.19 22.68 12.54
N TYR A 147 24.34 23.72 12.52
CA TYR A 147 24.70 25.05 13.01
C TYR A 147 24.92 25.11 14.53
N VAL A 148 24.15 24.32 15.30
CA VAL A 148 24.31 24.23 16.77
C VAL A 148 25.64 23.57 17.15
N PHE A 149 26.11 22.57 16.39
CA PHE A 149 27.40 21.91 16.64
C PHE A 149 28.64 22.73 16.23
N GLN A 150 28.46 23.85 15.51
CA GLN A 150 29.56 24.76 15.14
C GLN A 150 29.82 25.90 16.16
N LYS A 151 29.02 26.02 17.23
CA LYS A 151 29.27 26.94 18.35
C LYS A 151 29.83 26.21 19.56
#